data_AF-A0A9N8PTB8-F1
#
_entry.id   AF-A0A9N8PTB8-F1
#
_cell.length_a   1.000
_cell.length_b   1.000
_cell.length_c   1.000
_cell.angle_alpha   90.00
_cell.angle_beta   90.00
_cell.angle_gamma   90.00
#
_symmetry.space_group_name_H-M   'P 1'
#
loop_
_entity.id
_entity.type
_entity.pdbx_description
1 polymer ?
#
loop_
_entity_poly.entity_id
_entity_poly.type
_entity_poly.pdbx_seq_one_letter_code
_entity_poly.pdbx_strand_id
1 'polypeptide(L)'
;MSNPVWNPDNITDVAESVGVGALNHDVVTQLAQDVEYRVSQILEEALKFMRNAKRTTLSTQDISQALRLLDVEPLYGYEATRPLRFGEASIGPGQPLYYVEDEEIDFEKFINAPLPKVPREMSLTAHWLAVEGVQPSIPQNPTSADQRHQELLPKGPGANPNLAAIGGNDNVAVKPLVKHVISKELQLYFERICSAILDETNEEFRISAFASLRTDPGLHQLVPYFVQFVADKVTHNLKSLFVLRQMMQLLAALLENPSLYIAPYVASLIPPVLTCLIGKHLGSTSTDGPEAHFALRDFSASLLTAIAKQYGQTSGTLKPRIARSCLKDFLDSHKPFGTHYGAILGLRGISGAAGIRTLILPNLKAYDQVLKQGLADEHKKDQAEKVALVLLRSLELLEQHSANMTNGHPEGAELKKRLTEAIGEVLGARVCESGRAGLVSVVLDKDMAV
;
A
#
# COMPACT_ATOMS: atom_id res chain seq x y z
N MET A 1 62.34 -5.86 -16.06
CA MET A 1 61.32 -6.91 -15.85
C MET A 1 60.89 -6.80 -14.41
N SER A 2 59.61 -6.54 -14.16
CA SER A 2 59.07 -6.50 -12.79
C SER A 2 59.28 -7.88 -12.15
N ASN A 3 59.82 -7.92 -10.94
CA ASN A 3 59.85 -9.15 -10.17
C ASN A 3 58.40 -9.63 -9.97
N PRO A 4 58.12 -10.93 -10.15
CA PRO A 4 56.79 -11.48 -9.86
C PRO A 4 56.44 -11.25 -8.38
N VAL A 5 55.16 -11.08 -8.08
CA VAL A 5 54.68 -10.99 -6.69
C VAL A 5 54.75 -12.35 -6.01
N TRP A 6 54.63 -13.42 -6.80
CA TRP A 6 54.83 -14.80 -6.33
C TRP A 6 56.29 -15.06 -5.97
N ASN A 7 56.54 -15.61 -4.77
CA ASN A 7 57.90 -15.91 -4.31
C ASN A 7 58.53 -17.01 -5.18
N PRO A 8 59.65 -16.74 -5.89
CA PRO A 8 60.33 -17.77 -6.69
C PRO A 8 60.85 -18.95 -5.86
N ASP A 9 61.15 -18.75 -4.57
CA ASP A 9 61.63 -19.84 -3.69
C ASP A 9 60.61 -20.99 -3.60
N ASN A 10 59.31 -20.67 -3.62
CA ASN A 10 58.23 -21.67 -3.58
C ASN A 10 58.31 -22.66 -4.77
N ILE A 11 58.84 -22.24 -5.90
CA ILE A 11 58.99 -23.11 -7.08
C ILE A 11 60.17 -24.05 -6.91
N THR A 12 61.25 -23.56 -6.31
CA THR A 12 62.41 -24.37 -5.94
C THR A 12 62.00 -25.45 -4.93
N ASP A 13 61.22 -25.09 -3.91
CA ASP A 13 60.71 -26.03 -2.91
C ASP A 13 59.85 -27.14 -3.54
N VAL A 14 58.96 -26.77 -4.47
CA VAL A 14 58.14 -27.75 -5.20
C VAL A 14 59.00 -28.64 -6.10
N ALA A 15 60.02 -28.09 -6.76
CA ALA A 15 60.94 -28.86 -7.60
C ALA A 15 61.76 -29.87 -6.80
N GLU A 16 62.26 -29.47 -5.63
CA GLU A 16 62.96 -30.35 -4.70
C GLU A 16 62.05 -31.46 -4.17
N SER A 17 60.76 -31.16 -3.91
CA SER A 17 59.78 -32.17 -3.49
C SER A 17 59.56 -33.29 -4.51
N VAL A 18 59.75 -32.97 -5.80
CA VAL A 18 59.69 -33.93 -6.93
C VAL A 18 61.04 -34.63 -7.17
N GLY A 19 62.11 -34.19 -6.49
CA GLY A 19 63.46 -34.74 -6.59
C GLY A 19 64.37 -34.05 -7.62
N VAL A 20 64.02 -32.85 -8.09
CA VAL A 20 64.84 -32.04 -9.01
C VAL A 20 65.73 -31.09 -8.19
N GLY A 21 67.02 -31.39 -8.07
CA GLY A 21 67.92 -30.69 -7.14
C GLY A 21 68.46 -29.32 -7.60
N ALA A 22 68.34 -28.95 -8.88
CA ALA A 22 68.76 -27.62 -9.35
C ALA A 22 67.98 -27.19 -10.61
N LEU A 23 67.35 -26.03 -10.54
CA LEU A 23 66.67 -25.36 -11.67
C LEU A 23 67.45 -24.11 -12.09
N ASN A 24 67.44 -23.80 -13.38
CA ASN A 24 67.99 -22.54 -13.86
C ASN A 24 67.12 -21.36 -13.38
N HIS A 25 67.74 -20.26 -12.94
CA HIS A 25 67.08 -19.07 -12.41
C HIS A 25 66.06 -18.46 -13.39
N ASP A 26 66.35 -18.50 -14.70
CA ASP A 26 65.43 -18.00 -15.73
C ASP A 26 64.13 -18.81 -15.79
N VAL A 27 64.22 -20.13 -15.59
CA VAL A 27 63.06 -21.04 -15.58
C VAL A 27 62.21 -20.80 -14.34
N VAL A 28 62.83 -20.62 -13.18
CA VAL A 28 62.14 -20.31 -11.92
C VAL A 28 61.36 -18.99 -12.05
N THR A 29 62.00 -17.96 -12.60
CA THR A 29 61.38 -16.64 -12.77
C THR A 29 60.20 -16.67 -13.75
N GLN A 30 60.33 -17.37 -14.88
CA GLN A 30 59.26 -17.50 -15.86
C GLN A 30 58.09 -18.32 -15.33
N LEU A 31 58.36 -19.42 -14.62
CA LEU A 31 57.32 -20.26 -14.04
C LEU A 31 56.56 -19.52 -12.92
N ALA A 32 57.24 -18.68 -12.13
CA ALA A 32 56.57 -17.82 -11.14
C ALA A 32 55.58 -16.84 -11.79
N GLN A 33 55.96 -16.24 -12.92
CA GLN A 33 55.08 -15.35 -13.67
C GLN A 33 53.87 -16.09 -14.25
N ASP A 34 54.05 -17.32 -14.77
CA ASP A 34 52.93 -18.11 -15.28
C ASP A 34 51.98 -18.54 -14.15
N VAL A 35 52.50 -18.98 -13.00
CA VAL A 35 51.67 -19.31 -11.83
C VAL A 35 50.84 -18.12 -11.37
N GLU A 36 51.45 -16.94 -11.28
CA GLU A 36 50.75 -15.70 -10.92
C GLU A 36 49.63 -15.36 -11.91
N TYR A 37 49.88 -15.53 -13.22
CA TYR A 37 48.88 -15.35 -14.26
C TYR A 37 47.72 -16.34 -14.12
N ARG A 38 48.00 -17.63 -13.88
CA ARG A 38 46.97 -18.65 -13.68
C ARG A 38 46.11 -18.41 -12.44
N VAL A 39 46.73 -18.01 -11.32
CA VAL A 39 46.00 -17.63 -10.10
C VAL A 39 45.09 -16.44 -10.36
N SER A 40 45.59 -15.42 -11.07
CA SER A 40 44.79 -14.25 -11.45
C SER A 40 43.61 -14.63 -12.35
N GLN A 41 43.81 -15.52 -13.33
CA GLN A 41 42.76 -16.04 -14.20
C GLN A 41 41.65 -16.75 -13.41
N ILE A 42 42.01 -17.60 -12.45
CA ILE A 42 41.03 -18.28 -11.57
C ILE A 42 40.26 -17.26 -10.73
N LEU A 43 40.94 -16.26 -10.17
CA LEU A 43 40.33 -15.22 -9.35
C LEU A 43 39.35 -14.36 -10.15
N GLU A 44 39.68 -14.00 -11.40
CA GLU A 44 38.79 -13.25 -12.28
C GLU A 44 37.48 -14.00 -12.55
N GLU A 45 37.56 -15.29 -12.87
CA GLU A 45 36.37 -16.12 -13.08
C GLU A 45 35.57 -16.29 -11.78
N ALA A 46 36.24 -16.52 -10.65
CA ALA A 46 35.58 -16.64 -9.35
C ALA A 46 34.85 -15.36 -8.94
N LEU A 47 35.41 -14.18 -9.23
CA LEU A 47 34.76 -12.89 -9.00
C LEU A 47 33.50 -12.71 -9.86
N LYS A 48 33.46 -13.26 -11.07
CA LYS A 48 32.24 -13.27 -11.90
C LYS A 48 31.15 -14.12 -11.25
N PHE A 49 31.49 -15.31 -10.74
CA PHE A 49 30.54 -16.14 -9.98
C PHE A 49 30.01 -15.43 -8.72
N MET A 50 30.90 -14.78 -7.95
CA MET A 50 30.52 -14.00 -6.77
C MET A 50 29.53 -12.88 -7.10
N ARG A 51 29.83 -12.09 -8.15
CA ARG A 51 28.96 -10.98 -8.59
C ARG A 51 27.62 -11.50 -9.13
N ASN A 52 27.62 -12.58 -9.89
CA ASN A 52 26.40 -13.21 -10.41
C ASN A 52 25.53 -13.80 -9.29
N ALA A 53 26.16 -14.26 -8.20
CA ALA A 53 25.48 -14.69 -6.98
C ALA A 53 25.02 -13.51 -6.08
N LYS A 54 25.22 -12.26 -6.51
CA LYS A 54 24.86 -11.03 -5.78
C LYS A 54 25.50 -10.93 -4.38
N ARG A 55 26.69 -11.51 -4.22
CA ARG A 55 27.48 -11.45 -2.98
C ARG A 55 28.65 -10.49 -3.14
N THR A 56 29.13 -9.97 -2.02
CA THR A 56 30.34 -9.11 -1.94
C THR A 56 31.54 -9.83 -1.35
N THR A 57 31.33 -11.01 -0.78
CA THR A 57 32.37 -11.87 -0.20
C THR A 57 32.58 -13.09 -1.10
N LEU A 58 33.84 -13.34 -1.46
CA LEU A 58 34.25 -14.50 -2.26
C LEU A 58 34.22 -15.75 -1.38
N SER A 59 33.52 -16.79 -1.81
CA SER A 59 33.46 -18.09 -1.11
C SER A 59 34.34 -19.13 -1.79
N THR A 60 34.69 -20.20 -1.08
CA THR A 60 35.40 -21.36 -1.64
C THR A 60 34.62 -21.99 -2.80
N GLN A 61 33.28 -21.96 -2.74
CA GLN A 61 32.43 -22.45 -3.83
C GLN A 61 32.62 -21.68 -5.14
N ASP A 62 32.86 -20.37 -5.07
CA ASP A 62 33.06 -19.53 -6.25
C ASP A 62 34.35 -19.92 -6.98
N ILE A 63 35.40 -20.23 -6.22
CA ILE A 63 36.68 -20.76 -6.73
C ILE A 63 36.49 -22.18 -7.29
N SER A 64 35.76 -23.06 -6.60
CA SER A 64 35.48 -24.41 -7.11
C SER A 64 34.72 -24.40 -8.44
N GLN A 65 33.80 -23.46 -8.64
CA GLN A 65 33.12 -23.28 -9.94
C GLN A 65 34.07 -22.70 -11.00
N ALA A 66 34.95 -21.77 -10.63
CA ALA A 66 35.96 -21.23 -11.52
C ALA A 66 36.95 -22.30 -12.01
N LEU A 67 37.41 -23.18 -11.11
CA LEU A 67 38.27 -24.32 -11.47
C LEU A 67 37.58 -25.26 -12.47
N ARG A 68 36.31 -25.58 -12.23
CA ARG A 68 35.52 -26.39 -13.16
C ARG A 68 35.35 -25.73 -14.53
N LEU A 69 35.17 -24.40 -14.57
CA LEU A 69 35.03 -23.65 -15.81
C LEU A 69 36.33 -23.64 -16.63
N LEU A 70 37.48 -23.62 -15.96
CA LEU A 70 38.80 -23.63 -16.56
C LEU A 70 39.33 -25.06 -16.82
N ASP A 71 38.48 -26.08 -16.67
CA ASP A 71 38.83 -27.50 -16.79
C ASP A 71 40.02 -27.92 -15.89
N VAL A 72 40.16 -27.28 -14.74
CA VAL A 72 41.15 -27.64 -13.70
C VAL A 72 40.56 -28.69 -12.77
N GLU A 73 41.39 -29.61 -12.32
CA GLU A 73 41.00 -30.66 -11.38
C GLU A 73 40.39 -30.06 -10.09
N PRO A 74 39.28 -30.63 -9.59
CA PRO A 74 38.60 -30.10 -8.42
C PRO A 74 39.42 -30.33 -7.14
N LEU A 75 39.62 -29.25 -6.39
CA LEU A 75 40.25 -29.30 -5.06
C LEU A 75 39.22 -29.63 -3.98
N TYR A 76 39.37 -30.78 -3.33
CA TYR A 76 38.50 -31.25 -2.25
C TYR A 76 39.06 -30.89 -0.86
N GLY A 77 38.21 -30.89 0.17
CA GLY A 77 38.61 -30.67 1.57
C GLY A 77 38.57 -29.21 2.04
N TYR A 78 38.12 -28.27 1.21
CA TYR A 78 37.98 -26.85 1.57
C TYR A 78 36.53 -26.49 1.91
N GLU A 79 36.22 -26.41 3.21
CA GLU A 79 34.91 -25.97 3.70
C GLU A 79 35.01 -24.67 4.50
N ALA A 80 34.01 -23.80 4.40
CA ALA A 80 33.95 -22.53 5.12
C ALA A 80 33.59 -22.66 6.61
N THR A 81 33.18 -23.86 7.05
CA THR A 81 32.72 -24.13 8.42
C THR A 81 33.86 -24.17 9.43
N ARG A 82 35.08 -24.53 8.99
CA ARG A 82 36.27 -24.64 9.82
C ARG A 82 37.39 -23.75 9.28
N PRO A 83 37.84 -22.72 10.02
CA PRO A 83 38.97 -21.90 9.58
C PRO A 83 40.26 -22.72 9.63
N LEU A 84 41.11 -22.55 8.62
CA LEU A 84 42.45 -23.12 8.57
C LEU A 84 43.33 -22.48 9.65
N ARG A 85 44.07 -23.31 10.40
CA ARG A 85 45.09 -22.88 11.36
C ARG A 85 46.46 -23.19 10.78
N PHE A 86 47.29 -22.16 10.66
CA PHE A 86 48.66 -22.28 10.17
C PHE A 86 49.60 -22.30 11.37
N GLY A 87 50.32 -23.40 11.54
CA GLY A 87 51.43 -23.53 12.47
C GLY A 87 52.73 -23.06 11.82
N GLU A 88 53.65 -22.52 12.61
CA GLU A 88 54.99 -22.12 12.16
C GLU A 88 56.03 -23.10 12.73
N ALA A 89 56.87 -23.65 11.86
CA ALA A 89 58.01 -24.49 12.20
C ALA A 89 59.28 -23.91 11.58
N SER A 90 60.40 -23.91 12.31
CA SER A 90 61.70 -23.46 11.81
C SER A 90 62.60 -24.66 11.51
N ILE A 91 63.07 -24.76 10.26
CA ILE A 91 63.98 -25.83 9.79
C ILE A 91 65.46 -25.40 9.89
N GLY A 92 65.73 -24.14 10.21
CA GLY A 92 67.08 -23.60 10.37
C GLY A 92 67.07 -22.08 10.58
N PRO A 93 68.25 -21.43 10.61
CA PRO A 93 68.32 -19.98 10.78
C PRO A 93 67.79 -19.26 9.53
N GLY A 94 66.62 -18.62 9.65
CA GLY A 94 66.14 -17.62 8.71
C GLY A 94 65.03 -18.02 7.72
N GLN A 95 64.55 -19.27 7.75
CA GLN A 95 63.44 -19.72 6.88
C GLN A 95 62.27 -20.27 7.72
N PRO A 96 61.18 -19.50 7.88
CA PRO A 96 59.97 -19.99 8.53
C PRO A 96 59.16 -20.87 7.56
N LEU A 97 58.87 -22.11 7.96
CA LEU A 97 57.96 -23.00 7.25
C LEU A 97 56.59 -22.94 7.91
N TYR A 98 55.56 -22.64 7.11
CA TYR A 98 54.18 -22.71 7.55
C TYR A 98 53.55 -24.04 7.14
N TYR A 99 52.87 -24.70 8.06
CA TYR A 99 52.11 -25.91 7.78
C TYR A 99 50.68 -25.77 8.29
N VAL A 100 49.75 -26.49 7.67
CA VAL A 100 48.37 -26.56 8.14
C VAL A 100 48.32 -27.60 9.26
N GLU A 101 47.89 -27.19 10.45
CA GLU A 101 47.68 -28.12 11.56
C GLU A 101 46.49 -29.03 11.24
N ASP A 102 46.72 -30.34 11.17
CA ASP A 102 45.67 -31.34 11.04
C ASP A 102 45.33 -31.90 12.42
N GLU A 103 44.09 -31.67 12.86
CA GLU A 103 43.62 -32.15 14.16
C GLU A 103 42.99 -33.53 13.98
N GLU A 104 43.63 -34.54 14.56
CA GLU A 104 43.08 -35.90 14.59
C GLU A 104 41.79 -35.94 15.44
N ILE A 105 40.68 -36.36 14.83
CA ILE A 105 39.38 -36.50 15.50
C ILE A 105 39.09 -37.99 15.72
N ASP A 106 38.74 -38.32 16.96
CA ASP A 106 38.25 -39.65 17.33
C ASP A 106 36.85 -39.90 16.74
N PHE A 107 36.70 -41.02 16.01
CA PHE A 107 35.45 -41.39 15.36
C PHE A 107 34.28 -41.56 16.33
N GLU A 108 34.52 -42.04 17.55
CA GLU A 108 33.45 -42.18 18.54
C GLU A 108 32.88 -40.81 18.95
N LYS A 109 33.73 -39.79 19.04
CA LYS A 109 33.31 -38.41 19.34
C LYS A 109 32.53 -37.81 18.18
N PHE A 110 32.94 -38.09 16.94
CA PHE A 110 32.26 -37.59 15.75
C PHE A 110 30.87 -38.21 15.57
N ILE A 111 30.74 -39.53 15.77
CA ILE A 111 29.45 -40.25 15.64
C ILE A 111 28.45 -39.78 16.70
N ASN A 112 28.92 -39.52 17.92
CA ASN A 112 28.09 -39.06 19.03
C ASN A 112 27.86 -37.53 19.04
N ALA A 113 28.38 -36.81 18.04
CA ALA A 113 28.19 -35.37 17.95
C ALA A 113 26.72 -35.02 17.66
N PRO A 114 26.15 -33.99 18.32
CA PRO A 114 24.77 -33.59 18.09
C PRO A 114 24.59 -33.01 16.68
N LEU A 115 23.42 -33.25 16.09
CA LEU A 115 23.05 -32.70 14.79
C LEU A 115 23.04 -31.16 14.81
N PRO A 116 23.45 -30.50 13.72
CA PRO A 116 23.40 -29.05 13.62
C PRO A 116 21.96 -28.53 13.61
N LYS A 117 21.78 -27.29 14.07
CA LYS A 117 20.46 -26.63 14.04
C LYS A 117 20.11 -26.21 12.62
N VAL A 118 18.89 -26.52 12.19
CA VAL A 118 18.38 -26.13 10.88
C VAL A 118 17.78 -24.71 10.94
N PRO A 119 18.16 -23.80 10.04
CA PRO A 119 17.53 -22.48 9.93
C PRO A 119 16.04 -22.58 9.56
N ARG A 120 15.28 -21.50 9.78
CA ARG A 120 13.89 -21.41 9.31
C ARG A 120 13.84 -21.34 7.79
N GLU A 121 12.73 -21.77 7.23
CA GLU A 121 12.43 -21.60 5.81
C GLU A 121 12.41 -20.12 5.41
N MET A 122 12.70 -19.84 4.14
CA MET A 122 12.78 -18.49 3.61
C MET A 122 11.38 -17.86 3.52
N SER A 123 11.17 -16.75 4.23
CA SER A 123 9.95 -15.94 4.17
C SER A 123 10.25 -14.50 3.77
N LEU A 124 9.34 -13.85 3.05
CA LEU A 124 9.45 -12.45 2.67
C LEU A 124 8.64 -11.56 3.62
N THR A 125 9.25 -10.46 4.08
CA THR A 125 8.59 -9.43 4.89
C THR A 125 8.66 -8.10 4.15
N ALA A 126 7.51 -7.59 3.71
CA ALA A 126 7.41 -6.31 2.99
C ALA A 126 7.16 -5.14 3.94
N HIS A 127 7.76 -4.00 3.66
CA HIS A 127 7.52 -2.73 4.34
C HIS A 127 7.71 -1.56 3.37
N TRP A 128 7.20 -0.38 3.74
CA TRP A 128 7.37 0.83 2.95
C TRP A 128 8.76 1.43 3.19
N LEU A 129 9.62 1.39 2.17
CA LEU A 129 10.93 2.05 2.19
C LEU A 129 10.80 3.58 2.07
N ALA A 130 9.89 4.04 1.22
CA ALA A 130 9.63 5.46 1.00
C ALA A 130 8.17 5.70 0.63
N VAL A 131 7.63 6.84 1.03
CA VAL A 131 6.33 7.38 0.65
C VAL A 131 6.56 8.82 0.20
N GLU A 132 6.20 9.16 -1.04
CA GLU A 132 6.46 10.51 -1.62
C GLU A 132 7.93 10.94 -1.55
N GLY A 133 8.85 9.98 -1.74
CA GLY A 133 10.30 10.22 -1.66
C GLY A 133 10.85 10.43 -0.24
N VAL A 134 10.00 10.38 0.79
CA VAL A 134 10.40 10.46 2.20
C VAL A 134 10.37 9.07 2.83
N GLN A 135 11.45 8.70 3.51
CA GLN A 135 11.55 7.44 4.24
C GLN A 135 10.74 7.52 5.55
N PRO A 136 9.73 6.67 5.76
CA PRO A 136 8.99 6.66 7.02
C PRO A 136 9.84 6.10 8.15
N SER A 137 9.68 6.66 9.36
CA SER A 137 10.38 6.21 10.56
C SER A 137 9.74 4.95 11.15
N ILE A 138 9.90 3.82 10.45
CA ILE A 138 9.50 2.49 10.93
C ILE A 138 10.75 1.71 11.40
N PRO A 139 10.61 0.72 12.30
CA PRO A 139 11.75 -0.03 12.84
C PRO A 139 12.61 -0.72 11.77
N GLN A 140 12.04 -1.03 10.60
CA GLN A 140 12.73 -1.68 9.49
C GLN A 140 13.60 -0.71 8.66
N ASN A 141 13.34 0.60 8.74
CA ASN A 141 14.08 1.60 8.01
C ASN A 141 15.26 2.13 8.84
N PRO A 142 16.41 2.42 8.23
CA PRO A 142 17.54 3.03 8.91
C PRO A 142 17.15 4.35 9.55
N THR A 143 17.66 4.58 10.76
CA THR A 143 17.55 5.87 11.43
C THR A 143 18.60 6.84 10.90
N SER A 144 18.42 8.14 11.16
CA SER A 144 19.43 9.16 10.85
C SER A 144 20.79 8.90 11.54
N ALA A 145 20.81 8.15 12.65
CA ALA A 145 22.05 7.73 13.28
C ALA A 145 22.78 6.65 12.45
N ASP A 146 22.05 5.70 11.87
CA ASP A 146 22.58 4.62 11.03
C ASP A 146 23.18 5.16 9.72
N GLN A 147 22.57 6.21 9.16
CA GLN A 147 23.03 6.85 7.92
C GLN A 147 24.46 7.39 8.02
N ARG A 148 24.86 7.92 9.19
CA ARG A 148 26.22 8.42 9.42
C ARG A 148 27.28 7.31 9.39
N HIS A 149 26.93 6.12 9.85
CA HIS A 149 27.81 4.95 9.73
C HIS A 149 27.89 4.43 8.29
N GLN A 150 26.82 4.63 7.51
CA GLN A 150 26.74 4.19 6.12
C GLN A 150 27.45 5.12 5.13
N GLU A 151 27.72 6.37 5.50
CA GLU A 151 28.57 7.30 4.72
C GLU A 151 30.04 6.92 4.71
N LEU A 152 30.49 6.14 5.70
CA LEU A 152 31.87 5.63 5.78
C LEU A 152 32.09 4.36 4.94
N LEU A 153 31.01 3.77 4.40
CA LEU A 153 31.10 2.63 3.49
C LEU A 153 31.17 3.14 2.05
N PRO A 154 32.07 2.58 1.20
CA PRO A 154 32.14 2.97 -0.20
C PRO A 154 30.82 2.62 -0.90
N LYS A 155 30.02 3.65 -1.20
CA LYS A 155 28.82 3.51 -2.01
C LYS A 155 29.25 3.20 -3.44
N GLY A 156 28.62 2.20 -4.08
CA GLY A 156 28.99 1.68 -5.39
C GLY A 156 29.07 2.76 -6.50
N PRO A 157 29.65 2.42 -7.66
CA PRO A 157 29.86 3.37 -8.76
C PRO A 157 28.50 3.90 -9.26
N GLY A 158 28.14 5.10 -8.83
CA GLY A 158 26.84 5.73 -9.09
C GLY A 158 26.30 6.60 -7.93
N ALA A 159 26.84 6.45 -6.72
CA ALA A 159 26.50 7.34 -5.61
C ALA A 159 27.30 8.64 -5.72
N ASN A 160 26.63 9.70 -6.20
CA ASN A 160 27.23 11.02 -6.33
C ASN A 160 27.54 11.59 -4.92
N PRO A 161 28.81 11.80 -4.53
CA PRO A 161 29.19 12.26 -3.19
C PRO A 161 28.68 13.68 -2.87
N ASN A 162 28.31 14.45 -3.91
CA ASN A 162 27.82 15.82 -3.79
C ASN A 162 26.37 15.95 -3.28
N LEU A 163 25.63 14.85 -3.08
CA LEU A 163 24.31 14.89 -2.44
C LEU A 163 24.39 15.03 -0.91
N ALA A 164 25.47 14.54 -0.29
CA ALA A 164 25.67 14.64 1.17
C ALA A 164 26.10 16.05 1.61
N ALA A 165 26.78 16.81 0.74
CA ALA A 165 27.27 18.16 1.05
C ALA A 165 26.15 19.23 1.13
N ILE A 166 24.90 18.92 0.79
CA ILE A 166 23.73 19.79 1.02
C ILE A 166 23.13 19.57 2.43
N GLY A 167 23.56 18.52 3.14
CA GLY A 167 22.98 18.07 4.42
C GLY A 167 23.66 18.58 5.70
N GLY A 168 24.59 19.52 5.62
CA GLY A 168 25.26 20.08 6.81
C GLY A 168 24.55 21.31 7.37
N ASN A 169 23.60 21.14 8.31
CA ASN A 169 23.69 21.74 9.65
C ASN A 169 22.48 21.42 10.57
N ASP A 170 22.85 21.25 11.84
CA ASP A 170 22.12 21.26 13.11
C ASP A 170 20.64 21.73 13.16
N ASN A 171 19.84 20.89 13.84
CA ASN A 171 18.68 21.20 14.67
C ASN A 171 18.11 22.63 14.60
N VAL A 172 17.17 22.86 13.69
CA VAL A 172 15.76 23.16 14.01
C VAL A 172 14.98 22.59 12.83
N ALA A 173 13.88 21.88 13.09
CA ALA A 173 12.89 21.58 12.06
C ALA A 173 12.24 22.89 11.58
N VAL A 174 12.99 23.71 10.85
CA VAL A 174 12.46 24.77 10.02
C VAL A 174 11.90 24.04 8.82
N LYS A 175 10.62 23.64 8.90
CA LYS A 175 9.79 23.48 7.70
C LYS A 175 10.08 24.73 6.86
N PRO A 176 10.72 24.61 5.69
CA PRO A 176 10.79 25.74 4.80
C PRO A 176 9.34 26.04 4.41
N LEU A 177 8.80 27.15 4.91
CA LEU A 177 7.50 27.67 4.53
C LEU A 177 7.68 28.13 3.07
N VAL A 178 7.44 27.21 2.13
CA VAL A 178 7.55 27.39 0.67
C VAL A 178 9.00 27.47 0.14
N LYS A 179 9.63 26.30 -0.05
CA LYS A 179 10.56 26.14 -1.20
C LYS A 179 9.70 25.68 -2.37
N HIS A 180 9.91 26.23 -3.56
CA HIS A 180 9.13 25.92 -4.77
C HIS A 180 9.16 24.41 -5.09
N VAL A 181 8.27 23.63 -4.48
CA VAL A 181 8.00 22.22 -4.84
C VAL A 181 7.27 22.15 -6.19
N ILE A 182 6.67 23.27 -6.60
CA ILE A 182 5.86 23.37 -7.79
C ILE A 182 6.53 24.35 -8.76
N SER A 183 6.68 23.94 -10.02
CA SER A 183 7.14 24.83 -11.09
C SER A 183 6.11 25.93 -11.36
N LYS A 184 6.54 27.04 -11.97
CA LYS A 184 5.63 28.13 -12.37
C LYS A 184 4.54 27.64 -13.34
N GLU A 185 4.86 26.68 -14.20
CA GLU A 185 3.91 26.07 -15.14
C GLU A 185 2.85 25.25 -14.42
N LEU A 186 3.24 24.43 -13.44
CA LEU A 186 2.31 23.63 -12.64
C LEU A 186 1.41 24.53 -11.77
N GLN A 187 1.92 25.67 -11.28
CA GLN A 187 1.11 26.66 -10.57
C GLN A 187 0.07 27.29 -11.51
N LEU A 188 0.48 27.75 -12.70
CA LEU A 188 -0.43 28.31 -13.70
C LEU A 188 -1.47 27.29 -14.16
N TYR A 189 -1.08 26.02 -14.30
CA TYR A 189 -1.99 24.92 -14.60
C TYR A 189 -3.03 24.74 -13.48
N PHE A 190 -2.58 24.66 -12.22
CA PHE A 190 -3.46 24.55 -11.06
C PHE A 190 -4.45 25.72 -10.98
N GLU A 191 -3.99 26.95 -11.16
CA GLU A 191 -4.84 28.15 -11.15
C GLU A 191 -5.88 28.13 -12.28
N ARG A 192 -5.47 27.76 -13.50
CA ARG A 192 -6.38 27.67 -14.65
C ARG A 192 -7.42 26.57 -14.50
N ILE A 193 -7.05 25.43 -13.92
CA ILE A 193 -8.02 24.37 -13.63
C ILE A 193 -9.00 24.82 -12.55
N CYS A 194 -8.50 25.40 -11.46
CA CYS A 194 -9.36 25.88 -10.38
C CYS A 194 -10.35 26.95 -10.85
N SER A 195 -9.92 27.87 -11.72
CA SER A 195 -10.81 28.90 -12.29
C SER A 195 -11.80 28.31 -13.29
N ALA A 196 -11.36 27.41 -14.18
CA ALA A 196 -12.22 26.75 -15.16
C ALA A 196 -13.32 25.92 -14.49
N ILE A 197 -12.99 25.17 -13.43
CA ILE A 197 -13.96 24.33 -12.69
C ILE A 197 -15.02 25.18 -11.98
N LEU A 198 -14.66 26.37 -11.48
CA LEU A 198 -15.57 27.26 -10.75
C LEU A 198 -16.38 28.20 -11.64
N ASP A 199 -16.07 28.31 -12.93
CA ASP A 199 -16.85 29.12 -13.87
C ASP A 199 -18.20 28.46 -14.16
N GLU A 200 -19.31 29.12 -13.81
CA GLU A 200 -20.67 28.64 -14.06
C GLU A 200 -21.09 28.80 -15.53
N THR A 201 -20.52 29.78 -16.24
CA THR A 201 -20.98 30.17 -17.58
C THR A 201 -20.49 29.25 -18.69
N ASN A 202 -19.26 28.74 -18.59
CA ASN A 202 -18.62 27.97 -19.65
C ASN A 202 -18.51 26.48 -19.31
N GLU A 203 -19.42 25.67 -19.85
CA GLU A 203 -19.41 24.21 -19.62
C GLU A 203 -18.25 23.49 -20.33
N GLU A 204 -17.86 23.95 -21.51
CA GLU A 204 -16.77 23.33 -22.29
C GLU A 204 -15.43 23.37 -21.56
N PHE A 205 -15.13 24.49 -20.89
CA PHE A 205 -13.89 24.61 -20.10
C PHE A 205 -13.89 23.68 -18.89
N ARG A 206 -15.05 23.46 -18.25
CA ARG A 206 -15.17 22.49 -17.14
C ARG A 206 -14.91 21.07 -17.61
N ILE A 207 -15.54 20.66 -18.71
CA ILE A 207 -15.37 19.31 -19.27
C ILE A 207 -13.92 19.08 -19.67
N SER A 208 -13.30 20.06 -20.33
CA SER A 208 -11.87 20.00 -20.71
C SER A 208 -10.95 19.90 -19.49
N ALA A 209 -11.21 20.69 -18.44
CA ALA A 209 -10.45 20.63 -17.19
C ALA A 209 -10.56 19.25 -16.51
N PHE A 210 -11.75 18.66 -16.44
CA PHE A 210 -11.93 17.32 -15.89
C PHE A 210 -11.30 16.23 -16.76
N ALA A 211 -11.34 16.37 -18.09
CA ALA A 211 -10.67 15.44 -18.99
C ALA A 211 -9.15 15.45 -18.79
N SER A 212 -8.55 16.64 -18.71
CA SER A 212 -7.12 16.84 -18.42
C SER A 212 -6.71 16.16 -17.10
N LEU A 213 -7.47 16.35 -16.02
CA LEU A 213 -7.17 15.72 -14.73
C LEU A 213 -7.23 14.18 -14.74
N ARG A 214 -8.07 13.60 -15.60
CA ARG A 214 -8.21 12.14 -15.74
C ARG A 214 -7.04 11.51 -16.50
N THR A 215 -6.46 12.22 -17.45
CA THR A 215 -5.46 11.66 -18.38
C THR A 215 -4.03 12.04 -18.04
N ASP A 216 -3.81 13.19 -17.41
CA ASP A 216 -2.46 13.76 -17.31
C ASP A 216 -1.59 13.04 -16.28
N PRO A 217 -0.38 12.57 -16.67
CA PRO A 217 0.50 11.79 -15.80
C PRO A 217 1.39 12.63 -14.86
N GLY A 218 1.53 13.92 -15.12
CA GLY A 218 2.45 14.82 -14.39
C GLY A 218 1.87 15.46 -13.13
N LEU A 219 0.68 15.06 -12.68
CA LEU A 219 -0.07 15.79 -11.66
C LEU A 219 0.25 15.39 -10.22
N HIS A 220 1.15 14.43 -10.01
CA HIS A 220 1.43 13.86 -8.70
C HIS A 220 1.77 14.91 -7.63
N GLN A 221 2.61 15.90 -7.96
CA GLN A 221 2.97 16.99 -7.05
C GLN A 221 1.80 17.92 -6.71
N LEU A 222 0.76 17.99 -7.57
CA LEU A 222 -0.42 18.82 -7.37
C LEU A 222 -1.52 18.12 -6.56
N VAL A 223 -1.48 16.79 -6.44
CA VAL A 223 -2.52 16.01 -5.72
C VAL A 223 -2.77 16.53 -4.29
N PRO A 224 -1.76 16.80 -3.45
CA PRO A 224 -1.99 17.34 -2.10
C PRO A 224 -2.75 18.67 -2.13
N TYR A 225 -2.44 19.53 -3.10
CA TYR A 225 -3.04 20.84 -3.25
C TYR A 225 -4.49 20.75 -3.74
N PHE A 226 -4.80 19.82 -4.66
CA PHE A 226 -6.18 19.54 -5.04
C PHE A 226 -7.01 18.96 -3.89
N VAL A 227 -6.44 18.05 -3.10
CA VAL A 227 -7.10 17.47 -1.92
C VAL A 227 -7.43 18.58 -0.90
N GLN A 228 -6.47 19.46 -0.62
CA GLN A 228 -6.68 20.60 0.27
C GLN A 228 -7.69 21.60 -0.31
N PHE A 229 -7.58 21.93 -1.59
CA PHE A 229 -8.51 22.83 -2.27
C PHE A 229 -9.95 22.32 -2.19
N VAL A 230 -10.17 21.01 -2.40
CA VAL A 230 -11.49 20.39 -2.22
C VAL A 230 -11.96 20.49 -0.77
N ALA A 231 -11.11 20.21 0.21
CA ALA A 231 -11.48 20.32 1.62
C ALA A 231 -11.86 21.76 2.01
N ASP A 232 -11.10 22.75 1.56
CA ASP A 232 -11.34 24.17 1.84
C ASP A 232 -12.62 24.65 1.14
N LYS A 233 -12.81 24.32 -0.14
CA LYS A 233 -14.03 24.72 -0.88
C LYS A 233 -15.29 24.05 -0.33
N VAL A 234 -15.22 22.77 0.05
CA VAL A 234 -16.38 22.09 0.65
C VAL A 234 -16.75 22.70 2.00
N THR A 235 -15.78 23.08 2.84
CA THR A 235 -16.05 23.62 4.18
C THR A 235 -16.53 25.09 4.14
N HIS A 236 -15.97 25.92 3.25
CA HIS A 236 -16.34 27.34 3.15
C HIS A 236 -17.58 27.62 2.28
N ASN A 237 -17.92 26.74 1.33
CA ASN A 237 -19.00 26.98 0.35
C ASN A 237 -20.17 25.98 0.46
N LEU A 238 -20.54 25.56 1.67
CA LEU A 238 -21.66 24.62 1.90
C LEU A 238 -23.03 25.08 1.33
N LYS A 239 -23.19 26.39 1.09
CA LYS A 239 -24.43 26.98 0.56
C LYS A 239 -24.56 26.90 -0.96
N SER A 240 -23.48 26.67 -1.71
CA SER A 240 -23.52 26.60 -3.18
C SER A 240 -23.48 25.13 -3.63
N LEU A 241 -24.60 24.61 -4.15
CA LEU A 241 -24.64 23.25 -4.67
C LEU A 241 -23.75 23.08 -5.90
N PHE A 242 -23.60 24.13 -6.71
CA PHE A 242 -22.72 24.11 -7.86
C PHE A 242 -21.28 23.80 -7.44
N VAL A 243 -20.69 24.58 -6.53
CA VAL A 243 -19.30 24.38 -6.07
C VAL A 243 -19.10 22.99 -5.49
N LEU A 244 -20.02 22.52 -4.64
CA LEU A 244 -19.93 21.18 -4.04
C LEU A 244 -19.96 20.07 -5.10
N ARG A 245 -20.83 20.18 -6.12
CA ARG A 245 -20.88 19.23 -7.22
C ARG A 245 -19.57 19.20 -8.00
N GLN A 246 -19.01 20.37 -8.30
CA GLN A 246 -17.74 20.46 -9.01
C GLN A 246 -16.58 19.87 -8.21
N MET A 247 -16.54 20.07 -6.88
CA MET A 247 -15.51 19.48 -6.03
C MET A 247 -15.60 17.95 -5.97
N MET A 248 -16.81 17.38 -5.96
CA MET A 248 -16.97 15.93 -6.02
C MET A 248 -16.56 15.38 -7.40
N GLN A 249 -16.87 16.10 -8.49
CA GLN A 249 -16.44 15.72 -9.85
C GLN A 249 -14.92 15.80 -10.00
N LEU A 250 -14.27 16.80 -9.39
CA LEU A 250 -12.82 16.91 -9.31
C LEU A 250 -12.21 15.69 -8.62
N LEU A 251 -12.76 15.25 -7.49
CA LEU A 251 -12.31 14.03 -6.82
C LEU A 251 -12.53 12.77 -7.65
N ALA A 252 -13.67 12.65 -8.33
CA ALA A 252 -13.94 11.53 -9.22
C ALA A 252 -12.93 11.48 -10.38
N ALA A 253 -12.64 12.62 -11.01
CA ALA A 253 -11.66 12.73 -12.08
C ALA A 253 -10.24 12.34 -11.63
N LEU A 254 -9.84 12.74 -10.42
CA LEU A 254 -8.55 12.33 -9.85
C LEU A 254 -8.51 10.81 -9.60
N LEU A 255 -9.57 10.22 -9.05
CA LEU A 255 -9.63 8.78 -8.75
C LEU A 255 -9.67 7.89 -10.00
N GLU A 256 -10.22 8.38 -11.10
CA GLU A 256 -10.23 7.69 -12.39
C GLU A 256 -8.86 7.68 -13.08
N ASN A 257 -7.91 8.53 -12.65
CA ASN A 257 -6.59 8.63 -13.28
C ASN A 257 -5.67 7.47 -12.84
N PRO A 258 -5.27 6.55 -13.75
CA PRO A 258 -4.46 5.38 -13.41
C PRO A 258 -2.99 5.71 -13.11
N SER A 259 -2.52 6.88 -13.52
CA SER A 259 -1.13 7.31 -13.31
C SER A 259 -0.86 7.84 -11.90
N LEU A 260 -1.92 8.13 -11.13
CA LEU A 260 -1.81 8.76 -9.82
C LEU A 260 -1.93 7.74 -8.69
N TYR A 261 -0.94 7.75 -7.79
CA TYR A 261 -1.00 6.98 -6.56
C TYR A 261 -1.72 7.75 -5.44
N ILE A 262 -3.05 7.60 -5.36
CA ILE A 262 -3.91 8.37 -4.44
C ILE A 262 -4.03 7.71 -3.05
N ALA A 263 -3.58 6.46 -2.88
CA ALA A 263 -3.74 5.69 -1.65
C ALA A 263 -3.32 6.43 -0.35
N PRO A 264 -2.21 7.21 -0.31
CA PRO A 264 -1.83 7.97 0.89
C PRO A 264 -2.86 9.05 1.28
N TYR A 265 -3.56 9.62 0.30
CA TYR A 265 -4.48 10.74 0.50
C TYR A 265 -5.92 10.30 0.77
N VAL A 266 -6.26 9.01 0.60
CA VAL A 266 -7.61 8.47 0.82
C VAL A 266 -8.17 8.84 2.19
N ALA A 267 -7.35 8.76 3.26
CA ALA A 267 -7.77 9.13 4.61
C ALA A 267 -8.19 10.62 4.74
N SER A 268 -7.58 11.50 3.93
CA SER A 268 -7.86 12.94 3.86
C SER A 268 -9.01 13.29 2.92
N LEU A 269 -9.30 12.44 1.93
CA LEU A 269 -10.39 12.60 0.96
C LEU A 269 -11.77 12.25 1.53
N ILE A 270 -11.84 11.34 2.50
CA ILE A 270 -13.12 10.87 3.07
C ILE A 270 -13.91 11.98 3.78
N PRO A 271 -13.32 12.83 4.65
CA PRO A 271 -14.10 13.83 5.38
C PRO A 271 -14.83 14.85 4.48
N PRO A 272 -14.23 15.41 3.42
CA PRO A 272 -14.96 16.26 2.46
C PRO A 272 -16.14 15.52 1.79
N VAL A 273 -15.93 14.27 1.34
CA VAL A 273 -16.98 13.46 0.71
C VAL A 273 -18.10 13.14 1.72
N LEU A 274 -17.76 12.80 2.95
CA LEU A 274 -18.72 12.57 4.03
C LEU A 274 -19.51 13.83 4.38
N THR A 275 -18.90 15.01 4.31
CA THR A 275 -19.57 16.29 4.54
C THR A 275 -20.62 16.56 3.46
N CYS A 276 -20.29 16.32 2.18
CA CYS A 276 -21.25 16.42 1.08
C CYS A 276 -22.37 15.35 1.14
N LEU A 277 -22.09 14.19 1.73
CA LEU A 277 -23.07 13.12 1.89
C LEU A 277 -24.02 13.35 3.09
N ILE A 278 -23.48 13.68 4.25
CA ILE A 278 -24.19 13.63 5.55
C ILE A 278 -24.42 15.05 6.14
N GLY A 279 -23.97 16.10 5.45
CA GLY A 279 -24.13 17.49 5.87
C GLY A 279 -25.59 17.88 6.18
N LYS A 280 -25.78 18.61 7.28
CA LYS A 280 -27.10 19.04 7.79
C LYS A 280 -27.80 20.04 6.87
N HIS A 281 -27.06 21.02 6.38
CA HIS A 281 -27.58 22.08 5.52
C HIS A 281 -26.66 22.18 4.30
N LEU A 282 -27.15 21.70 3.16
CA LEU A 282 -26.46 21.73 1.88
C LEU A 282 -27.29 22.56 0.91
N GLY A 283 -26.66 23.55 0.28
CA GLY A 283 -27.36 24.48 -0.61
C GLY A 283 -28.13 25.57 0.13
N SER A 284 -28.69 26.50 -0.64
CA SER A 284 -29.71 27.41 -0.15
C SER A 284 -31.08 26.91 -0.61
N THR A 285 -31.98 26.61 0.33
CA THR A 285 -33.36 26.22 0.04
C THR A 285 -34.10 27.26 -0.83
N SER A 286 -33.64 28.51 -0.82
CA SER A 286 -34.24 29.62 -1.55
C SER A 286 -33.89 29.70 -3.04
N THR A 287 -32.75 29.14 -3.48
CA THR A 287 -32.26 29.30 -4.87
C THR A 287 -32.41 28.04 -5.70
N ASP A 288 -32.11 26.87 -5.12
CA ASP A 288 -31.95 25.62 -5.87
C ASP A 288 -33.12 24.65 -5.64
N GLY A 289 -34.06 25.03 -4.78
CA GLY A 289 -35.16 24.20 -4.31
C GLY A 289 -34.75 23.16 -3.26
N PRO A 290 -35.72 22.62 -2.51
CA PRO A 290 -35.45 21.66 -1.42
C PRO A 290 -34.98 20.29 -1.90
N GLU A 291 -34.99 19.99 -3.21
CA GLU A 291 -34.66 18.66 -3.74
C GLU A 291 -33.26 18.55 -4.36
N ALA A 292 -32.68 19.65 -4.85
CA ALA A 292 -31.42 19.60 -5.62
C ALA A 292 -30.25 18.98 -4.85
N HIS A 293 -30.25 19.12 -3.52
CA HIS A 293 -29.23 18.54 -2.65
C HIS A 293 -29.25 16.99 -2.58
N PHE A 294 -30.32 16.31 -2.99
CA PHE A 294 -30.36 14.83 -3.06
C PHE A 294 -29.45 14.28 -4.17
N ALA A 295 -29.41 14.95 -5.34
CA ALA A 295 -28.56 14.53 -6.45
C ALA A 295 -27.06 14.60 -6.10
N LEU A 296 -26.66 15.62 -5.32
CA LEU A 296 -25.29 15.73 -4.80
C LEU A 296 -24.95 14.58 -3.84
N ARG A 297 -25.91 14.18 -2.99
CA ARG A 297 -25.73 13.06 -2.07
C ARG A 297 -25.62 11.72 -2.80
N ASP A 298 -26.43 11.51 -3.83
CA ASP A 298 -26.34 10.31 -4.68
C ASP A 298 -24.93 10.20 -5.32
N PHE A 299 -24.42 11.30 -5.86
CA PHE A 299 -23.08 11.35 -6.46
C PHE A 299 -21.96 11.18 -5.41
N SER A 300 -22.11 11.78 -4.23
CA SER A 300 -21.15 11.61 -3.13
C SER A 300 -21.13 10.17 -2.60
N ALA A 301 -22.29 9.51 -2.57
CA ALA A 301 -22.41 8.11 -2.15
C ALA A 301 -21.78 7.15 -3.17
N SER A 302 -21.95 7.39 -4.47
CA SER A 302 -21.31 6.57 -5.51
C SER A 302 -19.79 6.73 -5.48
N LEU A 303 -19.30 7.96 -5.30
CA LEU A 303 -17.87 8.26 -5.13
C LEU A 303 -17.29 7.56 -3.89
N LEU A 304 -17.97 7.66 -2.74
CA LEU A 304 -17.55 7.00 -1.51
C LEU A 304 -17.52 5.47 -1.67
N THR A 305 -18.48 4.91 -2.40
CA THR A 305 -18.52 3.48 -2.74
C THR A 305 -17.35 3.07 -3.62
N ALA A 306 -17.00 3.88 -4.64
CA ALA A 306 -15.84 3.63 -5.50
C ALA A 306 -14.54 3.62 -4.68
N ILE A 307 -14.33 4.62 -3.82
CA ILE A 307 -13.17 4.70 -2.91
C ILE A 307 -13.11 3.48 -1.99
N ALA A 308 -14.24 3.10 -1.38
CA ALA A 308 -14.30 1.96 -0.46
C ALA A 308 -14.06 0.61 -1.15
N LYS A 309 -14.44 0.46 -2.42
CA LYS A 309 -14.16 -0.75 -3.21
C LYS A 309 -12.69 -0.83 -3.63
N GLN A 310 -12.13 0.27 -4.13
CA GLN A 310 -10.76 0.32 -4.65
C GLN A 310 -9.70 0.24 -3.55
N TYR A 311 -9.90 0.97 -2.44
CA TYR A 311 -8.89 1.08 -1.36
C TYR A 311 -9.25 0.34 -0.08
N GLY A 312 -10.42 -0.30 -0.02
CA GLY A 312 -10.88 -1.04 1.15
C GLY A 312 -10.10 -2.33 1.44
N GLN A 313 -9.32 -2.85 0.48
CA GLN A 313 -8.41 -3.98 0.72
C GLN A 313 -7.07 -3.52 1.31
N THR A 314 -6.56 -2.37 0.85
CA THR A 314 -5.30 -1.78 1.33
C THR A 314 -5.43 -1.24 2.76
N SER A 315 -6.63 -0.78 3.15
CA SER A 315 -6.88 -0.21 4.47
C SER A 315 -8.04 -0.93 5.17
N GLY A 316 -7.70 -1.82 6.11
CA GLY A 316 -8.68 -2.53 6.94
C GLY A 316 -9.49 -1.61 7.87
N THR A 317 -9.02 -0.39 8.14
CA THR A 317 -9.71 0.59 9.02
C THR A 317 -10.69 1.50 8.28
N LEU A 318 -10.61 1.55 6.94
CA LEU A 318 -11.39 2.44 6.10
C LEU A 318 -12.90 2.16 6.19
N LYS A 319 -13.33 0.94 5.84
CA LYS A 319 -14.75 0.57 5.82
C LYS A 319 -15.41 0.72 7.20
N PRO A 320 -14.82 0.23 8.32
CA PRO A 320 -15.42 0.40 9.65
C PRO A 320 -15.54 1.86 10.08
N ARG A 321 -14.56 2.72 9.76
CA ARG A 321 -14.61 4.14 10.12
C ARG A 321 -15.74 4.87 9.41
N ILE A 322 -15.93 4.61 8.12
CA ILE A 322 -17.01 5.25 7.36
C ILE A 322 -18.37 4.72 7.81
N ALA A 323 -18.51 3.39 7.98
CA ALA A 323 -19.74 2.78 8.45
C ALA A 323 -20.17 3.32 9.83
N ARG A 324 -19.22 3.50 10.76
CA ARG A 324 -19.49 4.10 12.08
C ARG A 324 -19.99 5.55 11.97
N SER A 325 -19.42 6.34 11.06
CA SER A 325 -19.86 7.73 10.85
C SER A 325 -21.28 7.79 10.29
N CYS A 326 -21.61 6.96 9.31
CA CYS A 326 -22.95 6.90 8.75
C CYS A 326 -23.97 6.36 9.76
N LEU A 327 -23.62 5.32 10.51
CA LEU A 327 -24.51 4.73 11.52
C LEU A 327 -24.83 5.72 12.64
N LYS A 328 -23.83 6.46 13.15
CA LYS A 328 -24.04 7.51 14.14
C LYS A 328 -25.07 8.53 13.68
N ASP A 329 -25.02 8.89 12.41
CA ASP A 329 -25.89 9.93 11.83
C ASP A 329 -27.25 9.39 11.41
N PHE A 330 -27.38 8.09 11.17
CA PHE A 330 -28.65 7.41 10.93
C PHE A 330 -29.47 7.21 12.23
N LEU A 331 -28.80 6.96 13.36
CA LEU A 331 -29.46 6.72 14.65
C LEU A 331 -29.90 8.01 15.37
N ASP A 332 -29.47 9.18 14.92
CA ASP A 332 -29.80 10.48 15.54
C ASP A 332 -31.13 11.04 15.01
N SER A 333 -32.22 10.88 15.76
CA SER A 333 -33.56 11.33 15.38
C SER A 333 -33.71 12.84 15.19
N HIS A 334 -32.78 13.66 15.70
CA HIS A 334 -32.84 15.12 15.57
C HIS A 334 -32.26 15.66 14.26
N LYS A 335 -31.67 14.80 13.42
CA LYS A 335 -31.05 15.24 12.16
C LYS A 335 -32.09 15.39 11.03
N PRO A 336 -31.83 16.27 10.05
CA PRO A 336 -32.71 16.43 8.89
C PRO A 336 -32.81 15.14 8.05
N PHE A 337 -33.94 14.94 7.36
CA PHE A 337 -34.16 13.80 6.47
C PHE A 337 -33.11 13.69 5.36
N GLY A 338 -32.57 14.81 4.89
CA GLY A 338 -31.45 14.81 3.95
C GLY A 338 -30.19 14.14 4.49
N THR A 339 -29.87 14.34 5.78
CA THR A 339 -28.74 13.67 6.44
C THR A 339 -28.98 12.17 6.56
N HIS A 340 -30.20 11.75 6.93
CA HIS A 340 -30.57 10.34 6.98
C HIS A 340 -30.49 9.68 5.61
N TYR A 341 -30.96 10.36 4.56
CA TYR A 341 -30.86 9.89 3.18
C TYR A 341 -29.41 9.55 2.79
N GLY A 342 -28.48 10.48 3.04
CA GLY A 342 -27.06 10.28 2.75
C GLY A 342 -26.42 9.18 3.60
N ALA A 343 -26.77 9.10 4.89
CA ALA A 343 -26.27 8.06 5.79
C ALA A 343 -26.68 6.65 5.33
N ILE A 344 -27.93 6.47 4.91
CA ILE A 344 -28.44 5.18 4.40
C ILE A 344 -27.73 4.80 3.09
N LEU A 345 -27.56 5.74 2.16
CA LEU A 345 -26.83 5.49 0.92
C LEU A 345 -25.36 5.11 1.16
N GLY A 346 -24.69 5.79 2.10
CA GLY A 346 -23.33 5.45 2.50
C GLY A 346 -23.24 4.04 3.07
N LEU A 347 -24.12 3.68 4.00
CA LEU A 347 -24.17 2.34 4.58
C LEU A 347 -24.42 1.25 3.54
N ARG A 348 -25.36 1.50 2.62
CA ARG A 348 -25.69 0.62 1.49
C ARG A 348 -24.47 0.37 0.61
N GLY A 349 -23.73 1.41 0.25
CA GLY A 349 -22.57 1.32 -0.65
C GLY A 349 -21.37 0.59 -0.05
N ILE A 350 -21.11 0.79 1.25
CA ILE A 350 -19.87 0.33 1.91
C ILE A 350 -19.99 -1.09 2.44
N SER A 351 -21.12 -1.39 3.09
CA SER A 351 -21.28 -2.60 3.90
C SER A 351 -22.01 -3.72 3.15
N GLY A 352 -22.52 -3.40 1.94
CA GLY A 352 -23.26 -4.34 1.09
C GLY A 352 -24.47 -4.95 1.80
N ALA A 353 -24.92 -6.11 1.33
CA ALA A 353 -26.10 -6.78 1.87
C ALA A 353 -25.93 -7.17 3.36
N ALA A 354 -24.76 -7.68 3.74
CA ALA A 354 -24.49 -8.10 5.12
C ALA A 354 -24.61 -6.92 6.13
N GLY A 355 -24.09 -5.75 5.76
CA GLY A 355 -24.21 -4.56 6.60
C GLY A 355 -25.62 -3.98 6.69
N ILE A 356 -26.40 -4.05 5.60
CA ILE A 356 -27.80 -3.61 5.64
C ILE A 356 -28.60 -4.52 6.59
N ARG A 357 -28.37 -5.84 6.54
CA ARG A 357 -29.03 -6.81 7.43
C ARG A 357 -28.70 -6.56 8.90
N THR A 358 -27.44 -6.25 9.21
CA THR A 358 -26.97 -6.10 10.60
C THR A 358 -27.18 -4.69 11.18
N LEU A 359 -27.04 -3.64 10.36
CA LEU A 359 -27.06 -2.25 10.84
C LEU A 359 -28.39 -1.54 10.60
N ILE A 360 -29.06 -1.81 9.47
CA ILE A 360 -30.30 -1.10 9.11
C ILE A 360 -31.50 -1.84 9.68
N LEU A 361 -31.69 -3.14 9.38
CA LEU A 361 -32.91 -3.89 9.77
C LEU A 361 -33.29 -3.78 11.26
N PRO A 362 -32.36 -3.91 12.24
CA PRO A 362 -32.73 -3.85 13.65
C PRO A 362 -33.27 -2.48 14.08
N ASN A 363 -32.81 -1.42 13.41
CA ASN A 363 -33.10 -0.04 13.77
C ASN A 363 -34.30 0.55 12.99
N LEU A 364 -34.84 -0.16 12.00
CA LEU A 364 -35.96 0.31 11.19
C LEU A 364 -37.23 0.54 12.01
N LYS A 365 -37.50 -0.28 13.04
CA LYS A 365 -38.66 -0.11 13.92
C LYS A 365 -38.62 1.21 14.70
N ALA A 366 -37.45 1.57 15.21
CA ALA A 366 -37.26 2.85 15.90
C ALA A 366 -37.37 4.03 14.91
N TYR A 367 -36.84 3.85 13.69
CA TYR A 367 -36.86 4.86 12.65
C TYR A 367 -38.26 5.10 12.03
N ASP A 368 -39.15 4.12 12.05
CA ASP A 368 -40.54 4.25 11.56
C ASP A 368 -41.31 5.36 12.31
N GLN A 369 -41.03 5.56 13.59
CA GLN A 369 -41.64 6.67 14.36
C GLN A 369 -41.23 8.04 13.81
N VAL A 370 -39.96 8.19 13.42
CA VAL A 370 -39.41 9.42 12.81
C VAL A 370 -39.97 9.62 11.41
N LEU A 371 -40.12 8.54 10.62
CA LEU A 371 -40.74 8.60 9.29
C LEU A 371 -42.22 9.01 9.36
N LYS A 372 -43.00 8.48 10.31
CA LYS A 372 -44.41 8.87 10.52
C LYS A 372 -44.55 10.35 10.85
N GLN A 373 -43.70 10.87 11.72
CA GLN A 373 -43.68 12.30 12.05
C GLN A 373 -43.31 13.16 10.83
N GLY A 374 -42.38 12.70 9.99
CA GLY A 374 -41.99 13.39 8.75
C GLY A 374 -43.06 13.37 7.66
N LEU A 375 -43.81 12.28 7.53
CA LEU A 375 -44.89 12.13 6.54
C LEU A 375 -46.16 12.89 6.94
N ALA A 376 -46.36 13.17 8.22
CA ALA A 376 -47.46 13.98 8.73
C ALA A 376 -47.24 15.50 8.52
N ASP A 377 -45.99 15.93 8.31
CA ASP A 377 -45.62 17.32 8.09
C ASP A 377 -45.58 17.63 6.58
N GLU A 378 -46.48 18.49 6.09
CA GLU A 378 -46.62 18.82 4.66
C GLU A 378 -45.33 19.35 4.03
N HIS A 379 -44.46 20.05 4.78
CA HIS A 379 -43.21 20.59 4.24
C HIS A 379 -42.06 19.58 4.20
N LYS A 380 -42.17 18.47 4.94
CA LYS A 380 -41.12 17.43 5.02
C LYS A 380 -41.53 16.13 4.35
N LYS A 381 -42.80 16.01 3.95
CA LYS A 381 -43.39 14.84 3.33
C LYS A 381 -42.60 14.33 2.12
N ASP A 382 -42.24 15.23 1.20
CA ASP A 382 -41.48 14.86 -0.01
C ASP A 382 -40.09 14.32 0.33
N GLN A 383 -39.41 14.92 1.31
CA GLN A 383 -38.09 14.45 1.77
C GLN A 383 -38.18 13.11 2.48
N ALA A 384 -39.21 12.91 3.32
CA ALA A 384 -39.47 11.65 3.99
C ALA A 384 -39.80 10.54 3.00
N GLU A 385 -40.52 10.84 1.92
CA GLU A 385 -40.80 9.89 0.84
C GLU A 385 -39.53 9.46 0.10
N LYS A 386 -38.61 10.37 -0.21
CA LYS A 386 -37.31 10.02 -0.82
C LYS A 386 -36.48 9.11 0.07
N VAL A 387 -36.49 9.33 1.39
CA VAL A 387 -35.82 8.46 2.36
C VAL A 387 -36.46 7.07 2.38
N ALA A 388 -37.79 7.00 2.42
CA ALA A 388 -38.52 5.73 2.37
C ALA A 388 -38.18 4.94 1.08
N LEU A 389 -38.07 5.64 -0.05
CA LEU A 389 -37.68 5.05 -1.33
C LEU A 389 -36.25 4.48 -1.31
N VAL A 390 -35.30 5.19 -0.69
CA VAL A 390 -33.93 4.68 -0.56
C VAL A 390 -33.84 3.49 0.41
N LEU A 391 -34.64 3.48 1.47
CA LEU A 391 -34.76 2.31 2.35
C LEU A 391 -35.28 1.10 1.58
N LEU A 392 -36.33 1.27 0.77
CA LEU A 392 -36.83 0.20 -0.11
C LEU A 392 -35.75 -0.28 -1.09
N ARG A 393 -35.06 0.63 -1.80
CA ARG A 393 -33.93 0.28 -2.69
C ARG A 393 -32.78 -0.44 -1.97
N SER A 394 -32.60 -0.17 -0.68
CA SER A 394 -31.59 -0.84 0.14
C SER A 394 -32.04 -2.26 0.52
N LEU A 395 -33.33 -2.46 0.78
CA LEU A 395 -33.93 -3.78 1.01
C LEU A 395 -33.96 -4.62 -0.28
N GLU A 396 -34.21 -4.02 -1.43
CA GLU A 396 -34.11 -4.70 -2.74
C GLU A 396 -32.70 -5.24 -3.02
N LEU A 397 -31.65 -4.54 -2.55
CA LEU A 397 -30.29 -5.05 -2.68
C LEU A 397 -30.08 -6.34 -1.88
N LEU A 398 -30.74 -6.49 -0.73
CA LEU A 398 -30.72 -7.73 0.05
C LEU A 398 -31.38 -8.88 -0.72
N GLU A 399 -32.50 -8.61 -1.41
CA GLU A 399 -33.20 -9.60 -2.25
C GLU A 399 -32.28 -10.12 -3.36
N GLN A 400 -31.57 -9.24 -4.07
CA GLN A 400 -30.66 -9.64 -5.16
C GLN A 400 -29.47 -10.51 -4.71
N HIS A 401 -29.06 -10.41 -3.44
CA HIS A 401 -27.92 -11.16 -2.89
C HIS A 401 -28.36 -12.40 -2.08
N SER A 402 -29.65 -12.53 -1.77
CA SER A 402 -30.20 -13.70 -1.09
C SER A 402 -30.73 -14.66 -2.14
N ALA A 403 -30.09 -15.83 -2.29
CA ALA A 403 -30.60 -16.87 -3.17
C ALA A 403 -32.05 -17.19 -2.81
N ASN A 404 -32.91 -17.32 -3.83
CA ASN A 404 -34.35 -17.61 -3.73
C ASN A 404 -34.63 -18.75 -2.75
N MET A 405 -34.91 -18.41 -1.50
CA MET A 405 -35.49 -19.33 -0.53
C MET A 405 -36.99 -19.13 -0.56
N THR A 406 -37.67 -20.03 -1.25
CA THR A 406 -39.12 -20.18 -1.24
C THR A 406 -39.55 -20.79 0.09
N ASN A 407 -39.51 -20.00 1.16
CA ASN A 407 -40.25 -20.35 2.38
C ASN A 407 -41.66 -19.80 2.24
N GLY A 408 -42.64 -20.70 2.18
CA GLY A 408 -44.05 -20.37 2.20
C GLY A 408 -44.37 -19.58 3.47
N HIS A 409 -44.67 -18.30 3.32
CA HIS A 409 -45.14 -17.44 4.40
C HIS A 409 -46.65 -17.22 4.23
N PRO A 410 -47.41 -17.14 5.34
CA PRO A 410 -48.86 -17.04 5.29
C PRO A 410 -49.29 -15.76 4.58
N GLU A 411 -50.27 -15.86 3.69
CA GLU A 411 -50.78 -14.72 2.93
C GLU A 411 -51.67 -13.81 3.79
N GLY A 412 -51.64 -12.50 3.49
CA GLY A 412 -52.62 -11.53 3.97
C GLY A 412 -52.28 -10.81 5.28
N ALA A 413 -53.28 -10.60 6.14
CA ALA A 413 -53.22 -9.69 7.29
C ALA A 413 -52.15 -10.07 8.33
N GLU A 414 -51.81 -11.35 8.44
CA GLU A 414 -50.79 -11.85 9.37
C GLU A 414 -49.36 -11.56 8.88
N LEU A 415 -49.14 -11.60 7.56
CA LEU A 415 -47.91 -11.13 6.92
C LEU A 415 -47.70 -9.65 7.17
N LYS A 416 -48.76 -8.85 6.97
CA LYS A 416 -48.75 -7.41 7.21
C LYS A 416 -48.41 -7.11 8.67
N LYS A 417 -48.96 -7.88 9.61
CA LYS A 417 -48.68 -7.73 11.06
C LYS A 417 -47.24 -8.09 11.44
N ARG A 418 -46.67 -9.15 10.86
CA ARG A 418 -45.26 -9.53 11.08
C ARG A 418 -44.28 -8.54 10.43
N LEU A 419 -44.61 -8.03 9.25
CA LEU A 419 -43.83 -7.01 8.56
C LEU A 419 -43.88 -5.66 9.28
N THR A 420 -45.04 -5.25 9.81
CA THR A 420 -45.14 -4.03 10.62
C THR A 420 -44.42 -4.17 11.95
N GLU A 421 -44.36 -5.36 12.53
CA GLU A 421 -43.54 -5.62 13.72
C GLU A 421 -42.03 -5.60 13.45
N ALA A 422 -41.60 -5.99 12.24
CA ALA A 422 -40.20 -6.06 11.84
C ALA A 422 -39.64 -4.73 11.27
N ILE A 423 -40.36 -4.05 10.37
CA ILE A 423 -39.87 -2.86 9.64
C ILE A 423 -40.68 -1.59 9.96
N GLY A 424 -41.79 -1.70 10.69
CA GLY A 424 -42.70 -0.57 10.93
C GLY A 424 -43.83 -0.45 9.90
N GLU A 425 -44.78 0.43 10.17
CA GLU A 425 -46.06 0.49 9.46
C GLU A 425 -45.94 1.08 8.06
N VAL A 426 -45.09 2.09 7.87
CA VAL A 426 -44.93 2.80 6.59
C VAL A 426 -44.19 1.93 5.58
N LEU A 427 -43.06 1.35 6.00
CA LEU A 427 -42.26 0.49 5.14
C LEU A 427 -42.92 -0.89 4.98
N GLY A 428 -43.54 -1.42 6.03
CA GLY A 428 -44.30 -2.67 5.97
C GLY A 428 -45.48 -2.61 5.01
N ALA A 429 -46.20 -1.48 4.94
CA ALA A 429 -47.24 -1.27 3.94
C ALA A 429 -46.68 -1.26 2.50
N ARG A 430 -45.60 -0.50 2.24
CA ARG A 430 -44.99 -0.44 0.90
C ARG A 430 -44.35 -1.76 0.46
N VAL A 431 -43.80 -2.54 1.39
CA VAL A 431 -43.26 -3.89 1.12
C VAL A 431 -44.40 -4.90 0.87
N CYS A 432 -45.52 -4.77 1.58
CA CYS A 432 -46.71 -5.60 1.34
C CYS A 432 -47.36 -5.26 -0.02
N GLU A 433 -47.36 -3.99 -0.42
CA GLU A 433 -47.88 -3.52 -1.71
C GLU A 433 -46.99 -3.93 -2.89
N SER A 434 -45.67 -4.07 -2.70
CA SER A 434 -44.76 -4.48 -3.77
C SER A 434 -44.88 -5.96 -4.15
N GLY A 435 -45.52 -6.79 -3.32
CA GLY A 435 -45.90 -8.18 -3.65
C GLY A 435 -44.74 -9.13 -3.90
N ARG A 436 -43.49 -8.76 -3.60
CA ARG A 436 -42.29 -9.57 -3.86
C ARG A 436 -42.02 -10.53 -2.70
N ALA A 437 -42.29 -11.83 -2.92
CA ALA A 437 -42.08 -12.88 -1.92
C ALA A 437 -40.63 -12.99 -1.41
N GLY A 438 -39.63 -12.68 -2.25
CA GLY A 438 -38.21 -12.70 -1.87
C GLY A 438 -37.80 -11.58 -0.92
N LEU A 439 -38.40 -10.39 -1.05
CA LEU A 439 -38.15 -9.28 -0.14
C LEU A 439 -38.80 -9.52 1.23
N VAL A 440 -39.97 -10.16 1.24
CA VAL A 440 -40.70 -10.53 2.46
C VAL A 440 -39.96 -11.59 3.27
N SER A 441 -39.39 -12.62 2.63
CA SER A 441 -38.62 -13.65 3.35
C SER A 441 -37.33 -13.10 3.95
N VAL A 442 -36.58 -12.30 3.19
CA VAL A 442 -35.30 -11.71 3.61
C VAL A 442 -35.43 -10.74 4.78
N VAL A 443 -36.57 -10.07 4.89
CA VAL A 443 -36.90 -9.18 6.00
C VAL A 443 -37.29 -9.96 7.27
N LEU A 444 -37.98 -11.09 7.10
CA LEU A 444 -38.51 -11.89 8.20
C LEU A 444 -37.48 -12.87 8.77
N ASP A 445 -36.50 -13.28 7.97
CA ASP A 445 -35.32 -14.04 8.41
C ASP A 445 -34.36 -13.12 9.19
N LYS A 446 -34.72 -12.82 10.44
CA LYS A 446 -33.86 -12.11 11.41
C LYS A 446 -32.66 -12.93 11.89
N ASP A 447 -32.62 -14.23 11.59
CA ASP A 447 -31.81 -15.22 12.34
C ASP A 447 -30.55 -15.77 11.63
N MET A 448 -30.18 -15.29 10.44
CA MET A 448 -28.89 -15.67 9.83
C MET A 448 -27.78 -14.71 10.30
N ALA A 449 -27.49 -14.71 11.59
CA ALA A 449 -26.29 -14.12 12.16
C ALA A 449 -25.17 -15.17 12.18
N VAL A 450 -24.30 -15.12 11.18
CA VAL A 450 -22.91 -15.60 11.26
C VAL A 450 -22.00 -14.54 10.67
#